data_AF-A0A842MV12-F1
#
_entry.id   AF-A0A842MV12-F1
#
_cell.length_a   1.000
_cell.length_b   1.000
_cell.length_c   1.000
_cell.angle_alpha   90.00
_cell.angle_beta   90.00
_cell.angle_gamma   90.00
#
_symmetry.space_group_name_H-M   'P 1'
#
loop_
_entity.id
_entity.type
_entity.pdbx_description
1 polymer ?
#
loop_
_entity_poly.entity_id
_entity_poly.type
_entity_poly.pdbx_seq_one_letter_code
_entity_poly.pdbx_strand_id
1 'polypeptide(L)'
;MNKIISAFTGKLGAKIVLEDTLILKEKGKLFLLNMELKKLIQEIGIKPIYAGVYLGSQKQKRFVPSFPLLFMIADKAEKKVFLNDKAAWLFVCGRDIFSEGILHVEGPVEKG
;
A
#
# COMPACT_ATOMS: atom_id res chain seq x y z
N MET A 1 -14.13 3.18 7.30
CA MET A 1 -12.90 3.02 6.50
C MET A 1 -11.69 3.13 7.42
N ASN A 2 -10.73 2.18 7.35
CA ASN A 2 -9.54 2.17 8.18
C ASN A 2 -8.75 3.46 7.90
N LYS A 3 -8.79 4.38 8.88
CA LYS A 3 -8.30 5.75 8.75
C LYS A 3 -6.87 5.83 8.25
N ILE A 4 -6.05 4.82 8.53
CA ILE A 4 -4.63 4.80 8.13
C ILE A 4 -4.49 4.55 6.63
N ILE A 5 -5.20 3.55 6.11
CA ILE A 5 -5.13 3.19 4.68
C ILE A 5 -5.80 4.28 3.85
N SER A 6 -6.96 4.78 4.30
CA SER A 6 -7.64 5.88 3.60
C SER A 6 -6.80 7.16 3.60
N ALA A 7 -6.14 7.50 4.71
CA ALA A 7 -5.25 8.65 4.77
C ALA A 7 -4.03 8.49 3.85
N PHE A 8 -3.45 7.29 3.76
CA PHE A 8 -2.34 7.03 2.85
C PHE A 8 -2.75 7.12 1.38
N THR A 9 -3.80 6.38 1.00
CA THR A 9 -4.29 6.32 -0.39
C THR A 9 -4.80 7.68 -0.88
N GLY A 10 -5.46 8.45 0.00
CA GLY A 10 -5.88 9.82 -0.30
C GLY A 10 -4.74 10.78 -0.65
N LYS A 11 -3.54 10.59 -0.08
CA LYS A 11 -2.36 11.41 -0.45
C LYS A 11 -1.93 11.21 -1.91
N LEU A 12 -2.24 10.05 -2.48
CA LEU A 12 -1.94 9.66 -3.86
C LEU A 12 -3.12 9.92 -4.81
N GLY A 13 -4.20 10.53 -4.33
CA GLY A 13 -5.46 10.69 -5.09
C GLY A 13 -6.19 9.37 -5.33
N ALA A 14 -5.72 8.25 -4.76
CA ALA A 14 -6.33 6.96 -4.98
C ALA A 14 -7.51 6.72 -4.02
N LYS A 15 -8.65 6.27 -4.58
CA LYS A 15 -9.79 5.78 -3.80
C LYS A 15 -9.87 4.27 -3.88
N ILE A 16 -9.81 3.61 -2.74
CA ILE A 16 -10.03 2.17 -2.60
C ILE A 16 -11.12 1.90 -1.57
N VAL A 17 -12.01 0.97 -1.89
CA VAL A 17 -13.04 0.49 -0.98
C VAL A 17 -12.57 -0.84 -0.42
N LEU A 18 -12.11 -0.82 0.82
CA LEU A 18 -11.81 -2.02 1.60
C LEU A 18 -12.81 -2.11 2.75
N GLU A 19 -13.32 -3.31 3.00
CA GLU A 19 -14.22 -3.54 4.12
C GLU A 19 -13.42 -3.60 5.43
N ASP A 20 -13.65 -2.65 6.32
CA ASP A 20 -12.90 -2.54 7.58
C ASP A 20 -13.04 -3.77 8.47
N THR A 21 -14.20 -4.44 8.40
CA THR A 21 -14.46 -5.64 9.18
C THR A 21 -13.52 -6.78 8.78
N LEU A 22 -13.00 -6.77 7.56
CA LEU A 22 -12.09 -7.76 7.02
C LEU A 22 -10.62 -7.42 7.25
N ILE A 23 -10.32 -6.26 7.86
CA ILE A 23 -8.96 -5.84 8.14
C ILE A 23 -8.54 -6.32 9.53
N LEU A 24 -7.61 -7.27 9.56
CA LEU A 24 -6.96 -7.71 10.79
C LEU A 24 -5.75 -6.82 11.08
N LYS A 25 -5.62 -6.35 12.32
CA LYS A 25 -4.44 -5.65 12.82
C LYS A 25 -3.74 -6.49 13.90
N GLU A 26 -2.49 -6.89 13.63
CA GLU A 26 -1.70 -7.69 14.58
C GLU A 26 -0.26 -7.16 14.65
N LYS A 27 0.25 -6.85 15.85
CA LYS A 27 1.58 -6.26 16.09
C LYS A 27 1.94 -5.11 15.13
N GLY A 28 0.98 -4.23 14.85
CA GLY A 28 1.16 -3.09 13.94
C GLY A 28 1.14 -3.42 12.45
N LYS A 29 0.99 -4.69 12.05
CA LYS A 29 0.76 -5.12 10.67
C LYS A 29 -0.73 -5.12 10.37
N LEU A 30 -1.08 -4.78 9.13
CA LEU A 30 -2.45 -4.78 8.63
C LEU A 30 -2.58 -5.84 7.52
N PHE A 31 -3.65 -6.61 7.59
CA PHE A 31 -3.94 -7.70 6.68
C PHE A 31 -5.39 -7.62 6.22
N LEU A 32 -5.63 -7.75 4.92
CA LEU A 32 -6.97 -7.96 4.36
C LEU A 32 -7.26 -9.45 4.33
N LEU A 33 -8.34 -9.86 4.99
CA LEU A 33 -8.82 -11.23 5.02
C LEU A 33 -10.04 -11.38 4.13
N ASN A 34 -10.34 -12.61 3.71
CA ASN A 34 -11.69 -12.96 3.30
C ASN A 34 -12.52 -13.39 4.54
N MET A 35 -13.83 -13.54 4.37
CA MET A 35 -14.72 -13.92 5.47
C MET A 35 -14.38 -15.29 6.07
N GLU A 36 -13.97 -16.25 5.25
CA GLU A 36 -13.64 -17.62 5.68
C GLU A 36 -12.41 -17.64 6.58
N LEU A 37 -11.32 -16.98 6.17
CA LEU A 37 -10.09 -16.90 6.96
C LEU A 37 -10.31 -16.13 8.26
N LYS A 38 -11.13 -15.07 8.22
CA LYS A 38 -11.52 -14.32 9.43
C LYS A 38 -12.26 -15.23 10.43
N LYS A 39 -13.25 -16.00 9.97
CA LYS A 39 -13.98 -16.95 10.82
C LYS A 39 -13.05 -18.00 11.41
N LEU A 40 -12.19 -18.61 10.59
CA LEU A 40 -11.23 -19.62 11.03
C LEU A 40 -10.29 -19.09 12.12
N ILE A 41 -9.75 -17.87 11.97
CA ILE A 41 -8.88 -17.26 12.97
C ILE A 41 -9.64 -17.01 14.28
N GLN A 42 -10.91 -16.58 14.20
CA GLN A 42 -11.75 -16.37 15.38
C GLN A 42 -12.09 -17.68 16.10
N GLU A 43 -12.38 -18.75 15.36
CA GLU A 43 -12.71 -20.07 15.90
C GLU A 43 -11.51 -20.74 16.59
N ILE A 44 -10.33 -20.69 15.96
CA ILE A 44 -9.11 -21.30 16.53
C ILE A 44 -8.52 -20.41 17.64
N GLY A 45 -8.79 -19.09 17.63
CA GLY A 45 -8.27 -18.14 18.62
C GLY A 45 -6.77 -17.86 18.47
N ILE A 46 -6.21 -18.07 17.28
CA ILE A 46 -4.78 -17.83 17.00
C ILE A 46 -4.50 -16.37 16.66
N LYS A 47 -3.30 -15.90 17.02
CA LYS A 47 -2.75 -14.62 16.56
C LYS A 47 -1.76 -14.87 15.43
N PRO A 48 -2.15 -14.68 14.15
CA PRO A 48 -1.29 -15.06 13.03
C PRO A 48 -0.08 -14.12 12.91
N ILE A 49 1.06 -14.69 12.53
CA ILE A 49 2.24 -13.90 12.11
C ILE A 49 1.99 -13.25 10.73
N TYR A 50 1.21 -13.93 9.89
CA TYR A 50 0.78 -13.52 8.56
C TYR A 50 -0.59 -14.12 8.25
N ALA A 51 -1.48 -13.37 7.61
CA ALA A 51 -2.78 -13.85 7.16
C ALA A 51 -3.27 -13.06 5.94
N GLY A 52 -3.91 -13.70 4.96
CA GLY A 52 -4.50 -13.02 3.81
C GLY A 52 -3.52 -12.14 3.04
N VAL A 53 -3.98 -10.95 2.61
CA VAL A 53 -3.14 -9.99 1.87
C VAL A 53 -2.54 -8.98 2.84
N TYR A 54 -1.22 -8.96 2.96
CA TYR A 54 -0.53 -7.93 3.74
C TYR A 54 -0.69 -6.55 3.10
N LEU A 55 -1.25 -5.60 3.83
CA LEU A 55 -1.53 -4.23 3.36
C LEU A 55 -0.42 -3.23 3.76
N GLY A 56 0.37 -3.56 4.77
CA GLY A 56 1.44 -2.70 5.27
C GLY A 56 1.56 -2.74 6.78
N SER A 57 2.40 -1.88 7.31
CA SER A 57 2.61 -1.76 8.76
C SER A 57 2.55 -0.32 9.22
N GLN A 58 1.98 -0.13 10.41
CA GLN A 58 2.07 1.11 11.15
C GLN A 58 3.27 1.01 12.10
N LYS A 59 4.32 1.78 11.82
CA LYS A 59 5.49 1.93 12.70
C LYS A 59 5.49 3.34 13.27
N GLN A 60 5.37 3.45 14.59
CA GLN A 60 5.26 4.74 15.30
C GLN A 60 4.13 5.61 14.72
N LYS A 61 4.46 6.76 14.12
CA LYS A 61 3.53 7.72 13.52
C LYS A 61 3.43 7.61 11.99
N ARG A 62 4.08 6.62 11.36
CA ARG A 62 4.12 6.46 9.90
C ARG A 62 3.53 5.12 9.48
N PHE A 63 2.76 5.16 8.40
CA PHE A 63 2.31 3.97 7.71
C PHE A 63 3.28 3.67 6.57
N VAL A 64 3.74 2.42 6.51
CA VAL A 64 4.56 1.90 5.42
C VAL A 64 3.68 0.94 4.63
N PRO A 65 3.26 1.29 3.41
CA PRO A 65 2.43 0.43 2.58
C PRO A 65 3.20 -0.82 2.17
N SER A 66 2.47 -1.89 1.87
CA SER A 66 3.04 -3.07 1.20
C SER A 66 2.93 -2.95 -0.32
N PHE A 67 3.71 -3.75 -1.06
CA PHE A 67 3.56 -3.86 -2.51
C PHE A 67 2.13 -4.25 -2.95
N PRO A 68 1.44 -5.24 -2.33
CA PRO A 68 0.05 -5.53 -2.65
C PRO A 68 -0.88 -4.32 -2.56
N LEU A 69 -0.76 -3.50 -1.51
CA LEU A 69 -1.58 -2.29 -1.39
C LEU A 69 -1.26 -1.29 -2.50
N LEU A 70 0.03 -1.10 -2.82
CA LEU A 70 0.46 -0.22 -3.92
C LEU A 70 -0.09 -0.71 -5.26
N PHE A 71 -0.07 -2.01 -5.52
CA PHE A 71 -0.62 -2.61 -6.73
C PHE A 71 -2.14 -2.40 -6.83
N MET A 72 -2.88 -2.59 -5.73
CA MET A 72 -4.34 -2.37 -5.70
C MET A 72 -4.75 -0.93 -6.02
N ILE A 73 -3.88 0.04 -5.75
CA ILE A 73 -4.17 1.47 -5.98
C ILE A 73 -3.49 2.03 -7.22
N ALA A 74 -2.61 1.26 -7.88
CA ALA A 74 -1.78 1.75 -8.98
C ALA A 74 -2.63 2.40 -10.07
N ASP A 75 -3.65 1.71 -10.59
CA ASP A 75 -4.47 2.24 -11.68
C ASP A 75 -5.34 3.44 -11.27
N LYS A 76 -5.63 3.56 -9.96
CA LYS A 76 -6.52 4.60 -9.41
C LYS A 76 -5.77 5.80 -8.84
N ALA A 77 -4.45 5.73 -8.74
CA ALA A 77 -3.65 6.83 -8.24
C ALA A 77 -3.60 7.95 -9.28
N GLU A 78 -3.76 9.18 -8.80
CA GLU A 78 -3.69 10.40 -9.63
C GLU A 78 -2.27 10.99 -9.64
N LYS A 79 -1.42 10.56 -8.69
CA LYS A 79 -0.03 11.01 -8.55
C LYS A 79 0.93 9.89 -8.97
N LYS A 80 1.53 10.00 -10.15
CA LYS A 80 2.44 9.00 -10.71
C LYS A 80 3.62 9.64 -11.43
N VAL A 81 4.75 8.96 -11.41
CA VAL A 81 5.93 9.28 -12.22
C VAL A 81 6.20 8.09 -13.11
N PHE A 82 6.25 8.32 -14.42
CA PHE A 82 6.52 7.27 -15.40
C PHE A 82 7.97 7.36 -15.84
N LEU A 83 8.66 6.23 -15.86
CA LEU A 83 10.09 6.13 -16.08
C LEU A 83 10.38 5.39 -17.39
N ASN A 84 11.53 5.70 -18.00
CA ASN A 84 12.07 4.83 -19.03
C ASN A 84 12.63 3.53 -18.41
N ASP A 85 12.83 2.50 -19.23
CA ASP A 85 13.22 1.17 -18.77
C ASP A 85 14.50 1.17 -17.93
N LYS A 86 15.49 1.98 -18.32
CA LYS A 86 16.77 2.09 -17.61
C LYS A 86 16.58 2.69 -16.22
N ALA A 87 15.82 3.77 -16.10
CA ALA A 87 15.53 4.41 -14.82
C ALA A 87 14.65 3.54 -13.94
N ALA A 88 13.66 2.85 -14.52
CA ALA A 88 12.82 1.88 -13.81
C ALA A 88 13.65 0.74 -13.23
N TRP A 89 14.58 0.17 -14.00
CA TRP A 89 15.50 -0.88 -13.52
C TRP A 89 16.35 -0.40 -12.35
N LEU A 90 16.99 0.77 -12.48
CA LEU A 90 17.80 1.34 -11.41
C LEU A 90 16.99 1.62 -10.13
N PHE A 91 15.76 2.09 -10.28
CA PHE A 91 14.84 2.30 -9.15
C PHE A 91 14.50 0.99 -8.44
N VAL A 92 14.23 -0.09 -9.17
CA VAL A 92 14.01 -1.42 -8.60
C VAL A 92 15.25 -1.91 -7.85
N CYS A 93 16.46 -1.57 -8.31
CA CYS A 93 17.71 -1.82 -7.60
C CYS A 93 17.95 -0.90 -6.39
N GLY A 94 17.03 0.02 -6.07
CA GLY A 94 17.12 0.92 -4.93
C GLY A 94 17.91 2.21 -5.19
N ARG A 95 18.11 2.60 -6.45
CA ARG A 95 18.74 3.87 -6.82
C ARG A 95 17.70 4.98 -6.94
N ASP A 96 18.15 6.22 -6.72
CA ASP A 96 17.33 7.40 -6.94
C ASP A 96 16.98 7.60 -8.42
N ILE A 97 15.84 8.24 -8.65
CA ILE A 97 15.36 8.62 -9.99
C ILE A 97 15.90 10.02 -10.31
N PHE A 98 16.63 10.13 -11.43
CA PHE A 98 17.06 11.41 -11.99
C PHE A 98 16.08 11.90 -13.07
N SER A 99 16.04 13.22 -13.30
CA SER A 99 15.11 13.88 -14.22
C SER A 99 15.13 13.32 -15.64
N GLU A 100 16.30 12.91 -16.11
CA GLU A 100 16.57 12.33 -17.43
C GLU A 100 15.89 10.97 -17.62
N GLY A 101 15.54 10.31 -16.51
CA GLY A 101 14.83 9.04 -16.47
C GLY A 101 13.30 9.17 -16.54
N ILE A 102 12.76 10.38 -16.37
CA ILE A 102 11.32 10.64 -16.25
C ILE A 102 10.73 10.89 -17.64
N LEU A 103 9.75 10.07 -18.03
CA LEU A 103 9.01 10.23 -19.28
C LEU A 103 7.90 11.28 -19.14
N HIS A 104 7.12 11.19 -18.07
CA HIS A 104 6.11 12.18 -17.72
C HIS A 104 5.65 12.00 -16.26
N VAL A 105 4.92 12.98 -15.77
CA VAL A 105 4.40 13.02 -14.40
C VAL A 105 2.91 13.32 -14.43
N GLU A 106 2.13 12.55 -13.68
CA GLU A 106 0.71 12.79 -13.44
C GLU A 106 0.50 13.36 -12.03
N GLY A 107 -0.42 14.33 -11.93
CA GLY A 107 -0.79 14.98 -10.68
C GLY A 107 0.19 16.06 -10.21
N PRO A 108 -0.17 16.80 -9.15
CA PRO A 108 0.69 17.85 -8.61
C PRO A 108 1.93 17.26 -7.94
N VAL A 109 3.10 17.80 -8.30
CA VAL A 109 4.39 17.49 -7.66
C VAL A 109 4.66 18.54 -6.60
N GLU A 110 4.72 18.12 -5.35
CA GLU A 110 5.18 18.96 -4.24
C GLU A 110 6.68 18.70 -4.03
N LYS A 111 7.45 19.76 -3.81
CA LYS A 111 8.85 19.60 -3.37
C LYS A 111 8.85 19.05 -1.95
N GLY A 112 9.46 17.88 -1.78
CA GLY A 112 9.63 17.20 -0.49
C GLY A 112 10.84 17.68 0.30
#